data_AF-A0A8D0IYC6-F1
#
_entry.id   AF-A0A8D0IYC6-F1
#
_cell.length_a   1.000
_cell.length_b   1.000
_cell.length_c   1.000
_cell.angle_alpha   90.00
_cell.angle_beta   90.00
_cell.angle_gamma   90.00
#
_symmetry.space_group_name_H-M   'P 1'
#
loop_
_entity.id
_entity.type
_entity.pdbx_description
1 polymer ?
#
loop_
_entity_poly.entity_id
_entity_poly.type
_entity_poly.pdbx_seq_one_letter_code
_entity_poly.pdbx_strand_id
1 'polypeptide(L)'
;MAPVGDKKAKKGILERLNSGEVVIGDGGFVFALEKRGYVKAGPWTPEAAVEHPEAVRQLHREFLRAGSNVMQTFTFYASEDKLENRGNYVAEKISGQKVNEAACDIARQVADEGDALVAGGVSQTPSYLSCKSETEVKKVFRQQLEVFMKKNVDFLIAEYFEHVEEAVWAVEALKASGKPVAATMCIGPEGDLHGVTPGQCAVRLVKAGASIVGVNCHFDPTISLQTVKLMKEGLQAVQPFHVKAGCLGSDQRHS
;
A
#
# COMPACT_ATOMS: atom_id res chain seq x y z
N MET A 1 -25.55 30.25 19.91
CA MET A 1 -24.50 29.38 19.32
C MET A 1 -25.01 27.97 19.38
N ALA A 2 -25.25 27.32 18.24
CA ALA A 2 -25.60 25.90 18.22
C ALA A 2 -24.40 25.08 18.77
N PRO A 3 -24.63 24.01 19.54
CA PRO A 3 -23.54 23.19 20.05
C PRO A 3 -22.76 22.63 18.86
N VAL A 4 -21.44 22.80 18.90
CA VAL A 4 -20.50 22.14 17.99
C VAL A 4 -20.74 20.65 18.17
N GLY A 5 -21.41 20.02 17.21
CA GLY A 5 -21.70 18.60 17.28
C GLY A 5 -20.40 17.82 17.46
N ASP A 6 -20.41 16.85 18.38
CA ASP A 6 -19.34 15.89 18.54
C ASP A 6 -18.95 15.36 17.16
N LYS A 7 -17.72 15.62 16.71
CA LYS A 7 -17.17 14.97 15.53
C LYS A 7 -17.19 13.48 15.84
N LYS A 8 -18.18 12.76 15.28
CA LYS A 8 -18.30 11.32 15.39
C LYS A 8 -16.94 10.70 15.05
N ALA A 9 -16.40 9.86 15.93
CA ALA A 9 -15.09 9.24 15.71
C ALA A 9 -15.07 8.55 14.35
N LYS A 10 -14.02 8.81 13.56
CA LYS A 10 -13.85 8.27 12.22
C LYS A 10 -13.76 6.75 12.30
N LYS A 11 -14.60 6.05 11.53
CA LYS A 11 -14.62 4.58 11.51
C LYS A 11 -13.32 4.04 10.93
N GLY A 12 -12.71 3.08 11.62
CA GLY A 12 -11.51 2.40 11.13
C GLY A 12 -11.80 1.52 9.91
N ILE A 13 -10.75 1.14 9.17
CA ILE A 13 -10.89 0.33 7.95
C ILE A 13 -11.64 -0.98 8.19
N LEU A 14 -11.33 -1.69 9.28
CA LEU A 14 -12.00 -2.95 9.61
C LEU A 14 -13.47 -2.76 10.00
N GLU A 15 -13.81 -1.65 10.67
CA GLU A 15 -15.19 -1.34 11.03
C GLU A 15 -16.04 -1.07 9.78
N ARG A 16 -15.52 -0.23 8.87
CA ARG A 16 -16.16 0.07 7.58
C ARG A 16 -16.42 -1.21 6.80
N LEU A 17 -15.37 -2.00 6.60
CA LEU A 17 -15.49 -3.27 5.88
C LEU A 17 -16.48 -4.21 6.58
N ASN A 18 -16.38 -4.41 7.89
CA ASN A 18 -17.27 -5.32 8.63
C ASN A 18 -18.75 -4.90 8.59
N SER A 19 -19.03 -3.62 8.40
CA SER A 19 -20.40 -3.12 8.20
C SER A 19 -21.00 -3.43 6.81
N GLY A 20 -20.23 -4.07 5.92
CA GLY A 20 -20.64 -4.37 4.55
C GLY A 20 -20.36 -3.25 3.56
N GLU A 21 -19.68 -2.19 4.00
CA GLU A 21 -19.30 -1.07 3.14
C GLU A 21 -18.26 -1.51 2.11
N VAL A 22 -18.42 -1.02 0.87
CA VAL A 22 -17.39 -1.09 -0.16
C VAL A 22 -16.48 0.11 0.01
N VAL A 23 -15.22 -0.13 0.37
CA VAL A 23 -14.20 0.92 0.54
C VAL A 23 -13.39 1.04 -0.74
N ILE A 24 -13.34 2.25 -1.30
CA ILE A 24 -12.67 2.57 -2.57
C ILE A 24 -11.25 3.12 -2.27
N GLY A 25 -10.22 2.51 -2.88
CA GLY A 25 -8.85 3.02 -2.84
C GLY A 25 -8.64 4.24 -3.73
N ASP A 26 -7.42 4.80 -3.75
CA ASP A 26 -7.01 5.80 -4.74
C ASP A 26 -6.42 5.14 -6.01
N GLY A 27 -5.88 5.94 -6.92
CA GLY A 27 -5.36 5.48 -8.21
C GLY A 27 -3.85 5.57 -8.33
N GLY A 28 -3.34 5.30 -9.54
CA GLY A 28 -1.91 5.36 -9.83
C GLY A 28 -1.35 6.78 -9.88
N PHE A 29 -0.22 7.01 -9.21
CA PHE A 29 0.43 8.33 -9.13
C PHE A 29 1.38 8.61 -10.29
N VAL A 30 2.31 7.69 -10.56
CA VAL A 30 3.48 7.95 -11.42
C VAL A 30 3.07 8.37 -12.84
N PHE A 31 2.16 7.62 -13.48
CA PHE A 31 1.69 7.93 -14.83
C PHE A 31 0.88 9.23 -14.90
N ALA A 32 0.09 9.53 -13.87
CA ALA A 32 -0.69 10.77 -13.81
C ALA A 32 0.23 11.99 -13.65
N LEU A 33 1.29 11.86 -12.83
CA LEU A 33 2.30 12.91 -12.65
C LEU A 33 3.21 13.06 -13.88
N GLU A 34 3.52 11.96 -14.57
CA GLU A 34 4.29 12.00 -15.83
C GLU A 34 3.50 12.72 -16.93
N LYS A 35 2.21 12.41 -17.11
CA LYS A 35 1.33 13.11 -18.07
C LYS A 35 1.21 14.61 -17.78
N ARG A 36 1.49 15.04 -16.55
CA ARG A 36 1.53 16.45 -16.11
C ARG A 36 2.92 17.08 -16.21
N GLY A 37 3.94 16.30 -16.55
CA GLY A 37 5.32 16.77 -16.73
C GLY A 37 6.12 16.94 -15.43
N TYR A 38 5.67 16.36 -14.30
CA TYR A 38 6.38 16.47 -13.02
C TYR A 38 7.46 15.40 -12.83
N VAL A 39 7.25 14.21 -13.40
CA VAL A 39 8.15 13.07 -13.23
C VAL A 39 8.35 12.38 -14.58
N LYS A 40 9.37 11.54 -14.67
CA LYS A 40 9.58 10.62 -15.78
C LYS A 40 9.36 9.21 -15.26
N ALA A 41 8.52 8.40 -15.89
CA ALA A 41 8.31 7.02 -15.49
C ALA A 41 9.60 6.19 -15.66
N GLY A 42 9.84 5.26 -14.74
CA GLY A 42 11.06 4.44 -14.70
C GLY A 42 11.80 4.40 -13.36
N PRO A 43 11.93 5.51 -12.60
CA PRO A 43 12.52 5.52 -11.26
C PRO A 43 11.52 5.29 -10.10
N TRP A 44 10.23 5.11 -10.41
CA TRP A 44 9.09 4.98 -9.48
C TRP A 44 9.15 6.01 -8.34
N THR A 45 8.92 7.29 -8.66
CA THR A 45 9.52 8.50 -8.05
C THR A 45 8.73 9.12 -6.86
N PRO A 46 8.82 8.61 -5.62
CA PRO A 46 8.16 9.20 -4.45
C PRO A 46 8.76 10.55 -4.05
N GLU A 47 9.97 10.88 -4.50
CA GLU A 47 10.63 12.16 -4.25
C GLU A 47 9.86 13.37 -4.75
N ALA A 48 8.94 13.18 -5.70
CA ALA A 48 8.01 14.21 -6.13
C ALA A 48 7.13 14.74 -4.98
N ALA A 49 6.95 13.97 -3.89
CA ALA A 49 6.30 14.47 -2.67
C ALA A 49 7.09 15.61 -2.00
N VAL A 50 8.41 15.69 -2.23
CA VAL A 50 9.29 16.75 -1.72
C VAL A 50 9.56 17.80 -2.79
N GLU A 51 9.82 17.39 -4.03
CA GLU A 51 10.18 18.30 -5.13
C GLU A 51 8.95 19.04 -5.70
N HIS A 52 7.80 18.36 -5.72
CA HIS A 52 6.56 18.84 -6.33
C HIS A 52 5.33 18.58 -5.43
N PRO A 53 5.36 19.01 -4.15
CA PRO A 53 4.34 18.65 -3.16
C PRO A 53 2.92 19.06 -3.58
N GLU A 54 2.76 20.20 -4.25
CA GLU A 54 1.46 20.64 -4.74
C GLU A 54 0.91 19.77 -5.87
N ALA A 55 1.77 19.23 -6.74
CA ALA A 55 1.33 18.30 -7.78
C ALA A 55 0.75 17.01 -7.17
N VAL A 56 1.47 16.44 -6.19
CA VAL A 56 1.04 15.24 -5.45
C VAL A 56 -0.23 15.52 -4.65
N ARG A 57 -0.32 16.68 -3.99
CA ARG A 57 -1.51 17.13 -3.25
C ARG A 57 -2.73 17.25 -4.15
N GLN A 58 -2.61 17.91 -5.31
CA GLN A 58 -3.74 18.06 -6.22
C GLN A 58 -4.21 16.70 -6.75
N LEU A 59 -3.29 15.80 -7.06
CA LEU A 59 -3.66 14.45 -7.51
C LEU A 59 -4.39 13.66 -6.41
N HIS A 60 -3.93 13.70 -5.15
CA HIS A 60 -4.69 13.14 -4.03
C HIS A 60 -6.10 13.74 -3.94
N ARG A 61 -6.22 15.07 -4.10
CA ARG A 61 -7.51 15.77 -4.00
C ARG A 61 -8.46 15.37 -5.14
N GLU A 62 -7.92 15.08 -6.31
CA GLU A 62 -8.71 14.54 -7.42
C GLU A 62 -9.24 13.14 -7.12
N PHE A 63 -8.44 12.24 -6.53
CA PHE A 63 -8.91 10.93 -6.07
C PHE A 63 -10.00 11.06 -5.00
N LEU A 64 -9.78 11.94 -4.02
CA LEU A 64 -10.81 12.24 -3.01
C LEU A 64 -12.12 12.70 -3.64
N ARG A 65 -12.07 13.63 -4.59
CA ARG A 65 -13.25 14.14 -5.32
C ARG A 65 -13.90 13.08 -6.21
N ALA A 66 -13.12 12.13 -6.73
CA ALA A 66 -13.63 10.98 -7.49
C ALA A 66 -14.32 9.92 -6.62
N GLY A 67 -14.23 10.04 -5.28
CA GLY A 67 -14.91 9.17 -4.33
C GLY A 67 -14.01 8.20 -3.56
N SER A 68 -12.68 8.34 -3.68
CA SER A 68 -11.75 7.50 -2.91
C SER A 68 -11.94 7.69 -1.40
N ASN A 69 -12.03 6.57 -0.71
CA ASN A 69 -12.20 6.47 0.72
C ASN A 69 -10.89 6.30 1.49
N VAL A 70 -9.80 6.05 0.77
CA VAL A 70 -8.45 5.86 1.29
C VAL A 70 -7.49 6.69 0.45
N MET A 71 -6.66 7.50 1.10
CA MET A 71 -5.48 8.14 0.52
C MET A 71 -4.26 7.31 0.91
N GLN A 72 -3.72 6.55 -0.03
CA GLN A 72 -2.50 5.79 0.19
C GLN A 72 -1.31 6.72 0.03
N THR A 73 -0.42 6.74 1.02
CA THR A 73 0.75 7.63 0.97
C THR A 73 1.58 7.31 -0.26
N PHE A 74 2.05 8.35 -0.97
CA PHE A 74 2.92 8.18 -2.15
C PHE A 74 4.35 7.76 -1.75
N THR A 75 4.46 6.56 -1.17
CA THR A 75 5.66 5.98 -0.54
C THR A 75 6.08 4.67 -1.19
N PHE A 76 5.44 4.31 -2.30
CA PHE A 76 5.91 3.24 -3.16
C PHE A 76 7.36 3.54 -3.56
N TYR A 77 8.25 2.57 -3.40
CA TYR A 77 9.69 2.74 -3.66
C TYR A 77 10.45 3.78 -2.79
N ALA A 78 9.86 4.28 -1.70
CA ALA A 78 10.48 5.31 -0.85
C ALA A 78 11.43 4.79 0.25
N SER A 79 12.15 3.69 0.05
CA SER A 79 13.21 3.26 0.98
C SER A 79 14.59 3.57 0.41
N GLU A 80 15.60 3.68 1.28
CA GLU A 80 16.96 4.04 0.87
C GLU A 80 17.51 3.10 -0.22
N ASP A 81 17.34 1.78 -0.06
CA ASP A 81 17.78 0.79 -1.06
C ASP A 81 17.04 0.87 -2.40
N LYS A 82 15.92 1.58 -2.45
CA LYS A 82 15.11 1.82 -3.65
C LYS A 82 15.42 3.19 -4.28
N LEU A 83 15.74 4.21 -3.47
CA LEU A 83 16.11 5.55 -3.93
C LEU A 83 17.51 5.66 -4.54
N GLU A 84 18.41 4.71 -4.23
CA GLU A 84 19.75 4.59 -4.83
C GLU A 84 19.79 3.69 -6.08
N ASN A 85 18.64 3.11 -6.49
CA ASN A 85 18.58 2.09 -7.52
C ASN A 85 18.27 2.67 -8.92
N ARG A 86 18.70 1.96 -9.98
CA ARG A 86 18.41 2.25 -11.40
C ARG A 86 18.83 3.64 -11.89
N GLY A 87 19.95 4.15 -11.38
CA GLY A 87 20.45 5.48 -11.76
C GLY A 87 19.68 6.64 -11.14
N ASN A 88 18.83 6.35 -10.15
CA ASN A 88 18.29 7.36 -9.26
C ASN A 88 19.32 7.65 -8.15
N TYR A 89 19.78 8.90 -8.05
CA TYR A 89 20.74 9.36 -7.04
C TYR A 89 20.06 10.33 -6.07
N VAL A 90 18.73 10.25 -5.94
CA VAL A 90 17.96 11.17 -5.11
C VAL A 90 18.31 11.04 -3.64
N ALA A 91 18.69 9.84 -3.17
CA ALA A 91 19.13 9.62 -1.79
C ALA A 91 20.31 10.53 -1.38
N GLU A 92 21.17 10.95 -2.33
CA GLU A 92 22.26 11.90 -2.09
C GLU A 92 21.75 13.32 -1.74
N LYS A 93 20.51 13.65 -2.10
CA LYS A 93 19.90 14.98 -1.95
C LYS A 93 18.74 14.99 -0.95
N ILE A 94 17.93 13.94 -0.94
CA ILE A 94 16.70 13.81 -0.16
C ILE A 94 16.66 12.41 0.45
N SER A 95 16.71 12.33 1.78
CA SER A 95 16.61 11.05 2.46
C SER A 95 15.24 10.41 2.29
N GLY A 96 15.19 9.08 2.30
CA GLY A 96 13.93 8.32 2.25
C GLY A 96 12.99 8.72 3.38
N GLN A 97 13.51 9.02 4.57
CA GLN A 97 12.70 9.53 5.67
C GLN A 97 11.94 10.82 5.29
N LYS A 98 12.61 11.81 4.69
CA LYS A 98 11.96 13.07 4.28
C LYS A 98 10.88 12.83 3.24
N VAL A 99 11.14 11.94 2.29
CA VAL A 99 10.15 11.55 1.28
C VAL A 99 8.90 10.93 1.91
N ASN A 100 9.09 9.93 2.80
CA ASN A 100 7.97 9.30 3.49
C ASN A 100 7.20 10.31 4.37
N GLU A 101 7.90 11.18 5.09
CA GLU A 101 7.27 12.19 5.94
C GLU A 101 6.41 13.17 5.12
N ALA A 102 6.94 13.67 3.99
CA ALA A 102 6.22 14.58 3.11
C ALA A 102 4.99 13.90 2.46
N ALA A 103 5.14 12.67 1.98
CA ALA A 103 4.04 11.90 1.40
C ALA A 103 2.93 11.63 2.43
N CYS A 104 3.28 11.32 3.69
CA CYS A 104 2.31 11.17 4.77
C CYS A 104 1.56 12.48 5.08
N ASP A 105 2.28 13.60 5.14
CA ASP A 105 1.68 14.90 5.45
C ASP A 105 0.69 15.32 4.36
N ILE A 106 1.04 15.15 3.09
CA ILE A 106 0.16 15.45 1.96
C ILE A 106 -1.09 14.57 1.99
N ALA A 107 -0.93 13.25 2.14
CA ALA A 107 -2.05 12.33 2.17
C ALA A 107 -3.00 12.64 3.34
N ARG A 108 -2.48 12.95 4.52
CA ARG A 108 -3.28 13.35 5.69
C ARG A 108 -4.02 14.66 5.46
N GLN A 109 -3.33 15.69 4.95
CA GLN A 109 -3.94 16.98 4.68
C GLN A 109 -5.13 16.85 3.73
N VAL A 110 -5.00 16.07 2.65
CA VAL A 110 -6.11 15.84 1.72
C VAL A 110 -7.19 14.94 2.33
N ALA A 111 -6.80 13.86 3.01
CA ALA A 111 -7.75 12.96 3.66
C ALA A 111 -8.69 13.67 4.65
N ASP A 112 -8.18 14.71 5.34
CA ASP A 112 -8.92 15.52 6.31
C ASP A 112 -9.82 16.59 5.65
N GLU A 113 -9.67 16.86 4.35
CA GLU A 113 -10.63 17.65 3.56
C GLU A 113 -11.95 16.89 3.33
N GLY A 114 -11.94 15.56 3.52
CA GLY A 114 -13.11 14.70 3.45
C GLY A 114 -13.14 13.68 4.59
N ASP A 115 -13.81 12.55 4.35
CA ASP A 115 -13.88 11.43 5.30
C ASP A 115 -13.06 10.21 4.82
N ALA A 116 -11.85 10.46 4.29
CA ALA A 116 -10.98 9.41 3.76
C ALA A 116 -9.92 8.96 4.76
N LEU A 117 -9.63 7.67 4.85
CA LEU A 117 -8.55 7.14 5.70
C LEU A 117 -7.18 7.36 5.02
N VAL A 118 -6.10 7.38 5.80
CA VAL A 118 -4.73 7.39 5.28
C VAL A 118 -4.10 6.02 5.46
N ALA A 119 -3.49 5.48 4.41
CA ALA A 119 -2.79 4.21 4.46
C ALA A 119 -1.29 4.38 4.20
N GLY A 120 -0.45 3.89 5.10
CA GLY A 120 1.00 3.83 4.87
C GLY A 120 1.37 2.61 4.04
N GLY A 121 2.03 2.81 2.89
CA GLY A 121 2.37 1.75 1.93
C GLY A 121 3.84 1.34 1.95
N VAL A 122 4.12 0.04 2.01
CA VAL A 122 5.43 -0.56 1.70
C VAL A 122 5.31 -1.52 0.52
N SER A 123 6.39 -1.66 -0.24
CA SER A 123 6.46 -2.51 -1.42
C SER A 123 7.70 -3.40 -1.41
N GLN A 124 7.72 -4.43 -2.26
CA GLN A 124 8.88 -5.32 -2.45
C GLN A 124 10.20 -4.56 -2.60
N THR A 125 11.28 -5.20 -2.18
CA THR A 125 12.61 -4.60 -2.00
C THR A 125 13.66 -5.24 -2.90
N PRO A 126 14.61 -4.46 -3.44
CA PRO A 126 15.81 -5.02 -4.07
C PRO A 126 16.62 -5.91 -3.12
N SER A 127 16.54 -5.64 -1.81
CA SER A 127 17.19 -6.41 -0.77
C SER A 127 16.77 -7.89 -0.75
N TYR A 128 15.48 -8.19 -0.94
CA TYR A 128 14.98 -9.57 -1.06
C TYR A 128 15.53 -10.28 -2.30
N LEU A 129 15.43 -9.62 -3.47
CA LEU A 129 15.95 -10.17 -4.74
C LEU A 129 17.48 -10.37 -4.74
N SER A 130 18.20 -9.63 -3.90
CA SER A 130 19.64 -9.79 -3.70
C SER A 130 19.98 -10.87 -2.66
N CYS A 131 19.01 -11.68 -2.24
CA CYS A 131 19.15 -12.75 -1.24
C CYS A 131 19.71 -12.29 0.11
N LYS A 132 19.41 -11.06 0.54
CA LYS A 132 19.74 -10.62 1.90
C LYS A 132 18.91 -11.39 2.93
N SER A 133 19.37 -11.40 4.18
CA SER A 133 18.66 -12.10 5.25
C SER A 133 17.29 -11.50 5.55
N GLU A 134 16.37 -12.31 6.07
CA GLU A 134 15.05 -11.87 6.57
C GLU A 134 15.17 -10.65 7.50
N THR A 135 16.16 -10.65 8.40
CA THR A 135 16.41 -9.55 9.34
C THR A 135 16.71 -8.24 8.61
N GLU A 136 17.52 -8.29 7.56
CA GLU A 136 17.88 -7.12 6.75
C GLU A 136 16.68 -6.62 5.94
N VAL A 137 15.92 -7.51 5.31
CA VAL A 137 14.72 -7.13 4.55
C VAL A 137 13.66 -6.52 5.48
N LYS A 138 13.38 -7.14 6.63
CA LYS A 138 12.46 -6.59 7.63
C LYS A 138 12.93 -5.24 8.18
N LYS A 139 14.24 -4.99 8.26
CA LYS A 139 14.77 -3.69 8.68
C LYS A 139 14.33 -2.58 7.72
N VAL A 140 14.32 -2.83 6.41
CA VAL A 140 13.83 -1.87 5.39
C VAL A 140 12.37 -1.49 5.65
N PHE A 141 11.49 -2.49 5.87
CA PHE A 141 10.08 -2.24 6.18
C PHE A 141 9.88 -1.49 7.50
N ARG A 142 10.66 -1.81 8.53
CA ARG A 142 10.59 -1.14 9.84
C ARG A 142 10.95 0.35 9.76
N GLN A 143 11.91 0.72 8.92
CA GLN A 143 12.28 2.13 8.74
C GLN A 143 11.13 2.97 8.19
N GLN A 144 10.39 2.47 7.19
CA GLN A 144 9.18 3.15 6.72
C GLN A 144 8.08 3.13 7.78
N LEU A 145 7.93 2.01 8.50
CA LEU A 145 6.93 1.89 9.57
C LEU A 145 7.12 2.94 10.68
N GLU A 146 8.35 3.23 11.09
CA GLU A 146 8.65 4.26 12.09
C GLU A 146 8.07 5.62 11.68
N VAL A 147 8.18 5.98 10.39
CA VAL A 147 7.59 7.20 9.84
C VAL A 147 6.07 7.14 9.88
N PHE A 148 5.47 6.03 9.44
CA PHE A 148 4.01 5.86 9.42
C PHE A 148 3.39 5.94 10.83
N MET A 149 4.10 5.43 11.84
CA MET A 149 3.67 5.52 13.23
C MET A 149 3.78 6.95 13.76
N LYS A 150 4.90 7.63 13.49
CA LYS A 150 5.11 9.04 13.85
C LYS A 150 4.05 9.96 13.21
N LYS A 151 3.68 9.67 11.95
CA LYS A 151 2.67 10.42 11.18
C LYS A 151 1.24 9.95 11.42
N ASN A 152 1.06 8.93 12.25
CA ASN A 152 -0.24 8.36 12.64
C ASN A 152 -1.15 8.06 11.44
N VAL A 153 -0.68 7.24 10.49
CA VAL A 153 -1.55 6.71 9.42
C VAL A 153 -2.64 5.81 10.01
N ASP A 154 -3.78 5.63 9.33
CA ASP A 154 -4.93 4.91 9.90
C ASP A 154 -4.74 3.38 9.81
N PHE A 155 -4.09 2.89 8.76
CA PHE A 155 -3.71 1.49 8.58
C PHE A 155 -2.50 1.35 7.64
N LEU A 156 -2.04 0.12 7.43
CA LEU A 156 -0.84 -0.18 6.65
C LEU A 156 -1.16 -1.10 5.47
N ILE A 157 -0.44 -0.92 4.37
CA ILE A 157 -0.56 -1.75 3.17
C ILE A 157 0.84 -2.28 2.81
N ALA A 158 0.97 -3.61 2.77
CA ALA A 158 2.05 -4.28 2.06
C ALA A 158 1.56 -4.59 0.65
N GLU A 159 2.07 -3.89 -0.37
CA GLU A 159 1.59 -4.00 -1.76
C GLU A 159 2.68 -4.44 -2.72
N TYR A 160 2.26 -4.94 -3.89
CA TYR A 160 3.15 -5.28 -5.00
C TYR A 160 4.27 -6.22 -4.56
N PHE A 161 3.90 -7.44 -4.18
CA PHE A 161 4.84 -8.53 -3.91
C PHE A 161 4.65 -9.67 -4.90
N GLU A 162 5.73 -10.04 -5.57
CA GLU A 162 5.77 -11.17 -6.52
C GLU A 162 6.16 -12.50 -5.85
N HIS A 163 6.66 -12.44 -4.60
CA HIS A 163 7.01 -13.60 -3.78
C HIS A 163 6.27 -13.51 -2.43
N VAL A 164 5.51 -14.55 -2.06
CA VAL A 164 4.73 -14.49 -0.80
C VAL A 164 5.61 -14.50 0.44
N GLU A 165 6.80 -15.07 0.36
CA GLU A 165 7.76 -15.08 1.47
C GLU A 165 8.13 -13.65 1.90
N GLU A 166 8.49 -12.79 0.94
CA GLU A 166 8.78 -11.38 1.23
C GLU A 166 7.54 -10.65 1.77
N ALA A 167 6.37 -10.92 1.19
CA ALA A 167 5.12 -10.33 1.65
C ALA A 167 4.78 -10.72 3.09
N VAL A 168 5.06 -11.96 3.49
CA VAL A 168 4.92 -12.43 4.89
C VAL A 168 5.86 -11.64 5.80
N TRP A 169 7.12 -11.46 5.42
CA TRP A 169 8.06 -10.67 6.21
C TRP A 169 7.64 -9.21 6.37
N ALA A 170 7.08 -8.61 5.32
CA ALA A 170 6.49 -7.28 5.37
C ALA A 170 5.31 -7.23 6.35
N VAL A 171 4.36 -8.16 6.25
CA VAL A 171 3.19 -8.22 7.15
C VAL A 171 3.64 -8.37 8.61
N GLU A 172 4.58 -9.25 8.91
CA GLU A 172 5.09 -9.46 10.27
C GLU A 172 5.77 -8.19 10.82
N ALA A 173 6.56 -7.50 9.99
CA ALA A 173 7.18 -6.23 10.37
C ALA A 173 6.13 -5.16 10.67
N LEU A 174 5.13 -5.01 9.81
CA LEU A 174 4.05 -4.03 9.96
C LEU A 174 3.11 -4.35 11.13
N LYS A 175 2.89 -5.64 11.43
CA LYS A 175 1.98 -6.08 12.49
C LYS A 175 2.41 -5.61 13.88
N ALA A 176 3.71 -5.40 14.09
CA ALA A 176 4.27 -4.86 15.33
C ALA A 176 3.73 -3.46 15.69
N SER A 177 3.14 -2.74 14.73
CA SER A 177 2.49 -1.44 14.96
C SER A 177 1.21 -1.48 15.77
N GLY A 178 0.54 -2.63 15.83
CA GLY A 178 -0.83 -2.75 16.36
C GLY A 178 -1.93 -2.20 15.42
N LYS A 179 -1.59 -1.58 14.29
CA LYS A 179 -2.56 -1.11 13.29
C LYS A 179 -2.99 -2.25 12.35
N PRO A 180 -4.19 -2.18 11.72
CA PRO A 180 -4.58 -3.13 10.69
C PRO A 180 -3.59 -3.14 9.53
N VAL A 181 -3.30 -4.33 9.00
CA VAL A 181 -2.41 -4.53 7.85
C VAL A 181 -3.20 -5.17 6.72
N ALA A 182 -3.21 -4.52 5.56
CA ALA A 182 -3.62 -5.13 4.31
C ALA A 182 -2.39 -5.66 3.56
N ALA A 183 -2.51 -6.80 2.90
CA ALA A 183 -1.46 -7.38 2.09
C ALA A 183 -1.97 -7.72 0.69
N THR A 184 -1.31 -7.20 -0.33
CA THR A 184 -1.62 -7.49 -1.73
C THR A 184 -0.42 -8.02 -2.47
N MET A 185 -0.68 -8.95 -3.37
CA MET A 185 0.33 -9.57 -4.21
C MET A 185 0.15 -9.19 -5.68
N CYS A 186 1.25 -9.12 -6.42
CA CYS A 186 1.29 -8.86 -7.84
C CYS A 186 1.29 -10.19 -8.62
N ILE A 187 0.21 -10.98 -8.48
CA ILE A 187 0.13 -12.36 -8.99
C ILE A 187 -1.16 -12.62 -9.77
N GLY A 188 -1.10 -13.62 -10.66
CA GLY A 188 -2.23 -14.14 -11.41
C GLY A 188 -2.77 -15.46 -10.84
N PRO A 189 -3.67 -16.15 -11.57
CA PRO A 189 -4.19 -17.46 -11.16
C PRO A 189 -3.11 -18.54 -10.99
N GLU A 190 -1.97 -18.38 -11.68
CA GLU A 190 -0.81 -19.29 -11.60
C GLU A 190 -0.07 -19.21 -10.25
N GLY A 191 -0.30 -18.16 -9.46
CA GLY A 191 0.38 -17.97 -8.17
C GLY A 191 1.60 -17.06 -8.24
N ASP A 192 2.44 -17.16 -7.22
CA ASP A 192 3.66 -16.36 -7.08
C ASP A 192 4.83 -16.89 -7.92
N LEU A 193 5.95 -16.16 -7.96
CA LEU A 193 7.11 -16.55 -8.78
C LEU A 193 7.83 -17.83 -8.31
N HIS A 194 7.46 -18.38 -7.16
CA HIS A 194 7.90 -19.70 -6.67
C HIS A 194 6.84 -20.80 -6.88
N GLY A 195 5.75 -20.51 -7.60
CA GLY A 195 4.67 -21.46 -7.88
C GLY A 195 3.76 -21.72 -6.69
N VAL A 196 3.77 -20.85 -5.66
CA VAL A 196 2.81 -20.94 -4.54
C VAL A 196 1.46 -20.44 -5.03
N THR A 197 0.43 -21.27 -4.90
CA THR A 197 -0.90 -20.95 -5.43
C THR A 197 -1.52 -19.74 -4.73
N PRO A 198 -2.41 -18.98 -5.37
CA PRO A 198 -3.05 -17.80 -4.74
C PRO A 198 -3.74 -18.12 -3.40
N GLY A 199 -4.39 -19.29 -3.31
CA GLY A 199 -5.00 -19.76 -2.07
C GLY A 199 -3.99 -19.98 -0.93
N GLN A 200 -2.86 -20.62 -1.23
CA GLN A 200 -1.77 -20.80 -0.26
C GLN A 200 -1.15 -19.46 0.13
N CYS A 201 -0.99 -18.54 -0.82
CA CYS A 201 -0.49 -17.20 -0.54
C CYS A 201 -1.38 -16.46 0.46
N ALA A 202 -2.69 -16.45 0.21
CA ALA A 202 -3.67 -15.82 1.09
C ALA A 202 -3.60 -16.38 2.52
N VAL A 203 -3.51 -17.70 2.67
CA VAL A 203 -3.40 -18.36 3.98
C VAL A 203 -2.13 -17.94 4.72
N ARG A 204 -0.98 -17.86 4.02
CA ARG A 204 0.28 -17.43 4.63
C ARG A 204 0.21 -15.98 5.12
N LEU A 205 -0.33 -15.07 4.31
CA LEU A 205 -0.49 -13.66 4.67
C LEU A 205 -1.41 -13.47 5.90
N VAL A 206 -2.51 -14.21 5.96
CA VAL A 206 -3.42 -14.17 7.12
C VAL A 206 -2.73 -14.71 8.38
N LYS A 207 -2.02 -15.84 8.27
CA LYS A 207 -1.23 -16.39 9.40
C LYS A 207 -0.15 -15.43 9.89
N ALA A 208 0.45 -14.66 8.98
CA ALA A 208 1.41 -13.59 9.32
C ALA A 208 0.76 -12.39 10.04
N GLY A 209 -0.57 -12.25 9.98
CA GLY A 209 -1.32 -11.23 10.71
C GLY A 209 -2.03 -10.19 9.86
N ALA A 210 -2.07 -10.36 8.54
CA ALA A 210 -2.84 -9.50 7.63
C ALA A 210 -4.35 -9.65 7.90
N SER A 211 -5.03 -8.51 7.98
CA SER A 211 -6.49 -8.44 8.20
C SER A 211 -7.28 -8.33 6.90
N ILE A 212 -6.61 -7.93 5.82
CA ILE A 212 -7.15 -7.80 4.47
C ILE A 212 -6.11 -8.41 3.53
N VAL A 213 -6.54 -9.28 2.60
CA VAL A 213 -5.66 -9.87 1.59
C VAL A 213 -6.22 -9.70 0.19
N GLY A 214 -5.35 -9.62 -0.81
CA GLY A 214 -5.77 -9.38 -2.17
C GLY A 214 -4.67 -9.44 -3.20
N VAL A 215 -4.98 -8.92 -4.38
CA VAL A 215 -4.02 -8.66 -5.44
C VAL A 215 -4.11 -7.20 -5.87
N ASN A 216 -3.01 -6.70 -6.42
CA ASN A 216 -2.95 -5.40 -7.06
C ASN A 216 -2.01 -5.48 -8.28
N CYS A 217 -2.18 -4.54 -9.21
CA CYS A 217 -1.32 -4.38 -10.38
C CYS A 217 -1.34 -5.58 -11.37
N HIS A 218 -0.51 -5.44 -12.41
CA HIS A 218 -0.14 -6.39 -13.47
C HIS A 218 -1.23 -6.87 -14.42
N PHE A 219 -2.35 -7.33 -13.86
CA PHE A 219 -3.42 -7.97 -14.60
C PHE A 219 -4.64 -7.06 -14.69
N ASP A 220 -5.47 -7.31 -15.70
CA ASP A 220 -6.74 -6.63 -15.85
C ASP A 220 -7.75 -7.08 -14.77
N PRO A 221 -8.85 -6.32 -14.55
CA PRO A 221 -9.83 -6.64 -13.52
C PRO A 221 -10.41 -8.06 -13.57
N THR A 222 -10.53 -8.66 -14.75
CA THR A 222 -11.09 -10.02 -14.92
C THR A 222 -10.17 -11.05 -14.29
N ILE A 223 -8.88 -10.98 -14.65
CA ILE A 223 -7.86 -11.89 -14.12
C ILE A 223 -7.62 -11.62 -12.63
N SER A 224 -7.58 -10.35 -12.20
CA SER A 224 -7.48 -10.02 -10.77
C SER A 224 -8.65 -10.61 -9.96
N LEU A 225 -9.89 -10.51 -10.44
CA LEU A 225 -11.05 -11.10 -9.76
C LEU A 225 -10.99 -12.62 -9.70
N GLN A 226 -10.51 -13.28 -10.76
CA GLN A 226 -10.26 -14.72 -10.75
C GLN A 226 -9.23 -15.10 -9.68
N THR A 227 -8.12 -14.37 -9.59
CA THR A 227 -7.10 -14.62 -8.56
C THR A 227 -7.64 -14.41 -7.15
N VAL A 228 -8.41 -13.33 -6.90
CA VAL A 228 -9.04 -13.07 -5.59
C VAL A 228 -10.03 -14.17 -5.22
N LYS A 229 -10.76 -14.73 -6.20
CA LYS A 229 -11.64 -15.89 -5.96
C LYS A 229 -10.84 -17.09 -5.45
N LEU A 230 -9.71 -17.42 -6.09
CA LEU A 230 -8.83 -18.52 -5.66
C LEU A 230 -8.23 -18.26 -4.26
N MET A 231 -7.83 -17.02 -3.96
CA MET A 231 -7.39 -16.61 -2.63
C MET A 231 -8.48 -16.87 -1.58
N LYS A 232 -9.73 -16.49 -1.88
CA LYS A 232 -10.88 -16.68 -1.00
C LYS A 232 -11.18 -18.16 -0.76
N GLU A 233 -11.15 -18.98 -1.81
CA GLU A 233 -11.34 -20.43 -1.71
C GLU A 233 -10.27 -21.07 -0.81
N GLY A 234 -9.01 -20.66 -0.96
CA GLY A 234 -7.91 -21.10 -0.10
C GLY A 234 -8.13 -20.78 1.38
N LEU A 235 -8.65 -19.59 1.70
CA LEU A 235 -8.99 -19.21 3.09
C LEU A 235 -10.17 -20.02 3.65
N GLN A 236 -11.18 -20.29 2.84
CA GLN A 236 -12.36 -21.05 3.25
C GLN A 236 -12.03 -22.51 3.57
N ALA A 237 -11.05 -23.09 2.88
CA ALA A 237 -10.61 -24.47 3.11
C ALA A 237 -9.91 -24.69 4.47
N VAL A 238 -9.54 -23.63 5.20
CA VAL A 238 -8.69 -23.70 6.42
C VAL A 238 -9.39 -23.10 7.67
N GLN A 239 -10.74 -22.99 7.69
CA GLN A 239 -11.49 -22.18 8.68
C GLN A 239 -11.29 -22.52 10.19
N PRO A 240 -11.53 -21.52 11.11
CA PRO A 240 -12.28 -20.27 10.88
C PRO A 240 -11.47 -18.99 11.15
N PHE A 241 -10.86 -18.40 10.11
CA PHE A 241 -10.37 -17.02 10.16
C PHE A 241 -11.42 -16.07 9.56
N HIS A 242 -11.82 -15.04 10.29
CA HIS A 242 -12.59 -13.91 9.77
C HIS A 242 -11.65 -12.96 9.01
N VAL A 243 -11.36 -13.24 7.73
CA VAL A 243 -10.58 -12.35 6.86
C VAL A 243 -11.35 -12.04 5.58
N LYS A 244 -11.28 -10.79 5.14
CA LYS A 244 -11.86 -10.34 3.87
C LYS A 244 -10.82 -10.38 2.76
N ALA A 245 -11.17 -11.05 1.67
CA ALA A 245 -10.44 -10.98 0.42
C ALA A 245 -11.04 -9.89 -0.48
N GLY A 246 -10.22 -9.05 -1.10
CA GLY A 246 -10.66 -7.98 -2.00
C GLY A 246 -9.55 -7.53 -2.96
N CYS A 247 -9.91 -6.81 -4.02
CA CYS A 247 -8.94 -6.13 -4.89
C CYS A 247 -8.70 -4.72 -4.32
N LEU A 248 -7.48 -4.40 -3.91
CA LEU A 248 -7.07 -3.03 -3.59
C LEU A 248 -6.36 -2.50 -4.83
N GLY A 249 -7.12 -1.86 -5.72
CA GLY A 249 -6.58 -1.36 -6.97
C GLY A 249 -6.00 0.04 -6.80
N SER A 250 -4.68 0.19 -6.93
CA SER A 250 -4.04 1.41 -7.43
C SER A 250 -3.44 1.05 -8.80
N ASP A 251 -4.20 1.22 -9.87
CA ASP A 251 -3.73 0.85 -11.21
C ASP A 251 -2.65 1.83 -11.66
N GLN A 252 -1.39 1.40 -11.54
CA GLN A 252 -0.24 2.13 -12.05
C GLN A 252 0.12 1.70 -13.49
N ARG A 253 -0.74 1.03 -14.28
CA ARG A 253 -0.28 0.45 -15.56
C ARG A 253 -1.19 0.59 -16.79
N HIS A 254 -2.22 1.43 -16.81
CA HIS A 254 -3.06 1.59 -18.01
C HIS A 254 -3.13 3.03 -18.55
N SER A 255 -2.33 3.32 -19.58
CA SER A 255 -2.75 3.68 -20.96
C SER A 255 -1.53 3.77 -21.87
#